data_AF-A0A1G6R3T0-F1
#
_entry.id   AF-A0A1G6R3T0-F1
#
_cell.length_a   1.000
_cell.length_b   1.000
_cell.length_c   1.000
_cell.angle_alpha   90.00
_cell.angle_beta   90.00
_cell.angle_gamma   90.00
#
_symmetry.space_group_name_H-M   'P 1'
#
loop_
_entity.id
_entity.type
_entity.pdbx_description
1 polymer ?
#
loop_
_entity_poly.entity_id
_entity_poly.type
_entity_poly.pdbx_seq_one_letter_code
_entity_poly.pdbx_strand_id
1 'polypeptide(L)'
;MTTVFVAVILVVFAAAAVLALIRLVIGPSILDRAVAADVLLTEVVCILGADMVINQHTRSLPAMLVIAAIGVFGSIAVARFVARKENPR
;
A
#
# COMPACT_ATOMS: atom_id res chain seq x y z
N MET A 1 18.85 -4.15 21.65
CA MET A 1 18.45 -2.85 21.07
C MET A 1 17.74 -3.04 19.72
N THR A 2 18.32 -3.79 18.79
CA THR A 2 17.71 -4.12 17.49
C THR A 2 16.32 -4.76 17.59
N THR A 3 16.08 -5.66 18.55
CA THR A 3 14.76 -6.29 18.77
C THR A 3 13.66 -5.29 19.11
N VAL A 4 13.98 -4.24 19.89
CA VAL A 4 13.02 -3.20 20.25
C VAL A 4 12.62 -2.39 19.02
N PHE A 5 13.58 -2.04 18.16
CA PHE A 5 13.30 -1.37 16.89
C PHE A 5 12.42 -2.21 15.97
N VAL A 6 12.72 -3.50 15.81
CA VAL A 6 11.90 -4.41 14.99
C VAL A 6 10.48 -4.50 15.54
N ALA A 7 10.31 -4.63 16.86
CA ALA A 7 9.00 -4.65 17.48
C ALA A 7 8.20 -3.35 17.24
N VAL A 8 8.85 -2.18 17.38
CA VAL A 8 8.21 -0.89 17.11
C VAL A 8 7.79 -0.78 15.64
N ILE A 9 8.66 -1.17 14.70
CA ILE A 9 8.37 -1.16 13.26
C ILE A 9 7.15 -2.04 12.94
N LEU A 10 7.11 -3.26 13.51
CA LEU A 10 5.98 -4.18 13.31
C LEU A 10 4.67 -3.62 13.87
N VAL A 11 4.69 -2.98 15.04
CA VAL A 11 3.49 -2.35 15.62
C VAL A 11 3.00 -1.19 14.77
N VAL A 12 3.92 -0.36 14.25
CA VAL A 12 3.57 0.77 13.39
C VAL A 12 2.97 0.30 12.07
N PHE A 13 3.55 -0.70 11.40
CA PHE A 13 2.96 -1.27 10.18
C PHE A 13 1.64 -2.00 10.46
N ALA A 14 1.52 -2.72 11.58
CA ALA A 14 0.23 -3.32 11.92
C ALA A 14 -0.87 -2.26 12.12
N ALA A 15 -0.54 -1.15 12.79
CA ALA A 15 -1.47 -0.05 13.01
C ALA A 15 -1.83 0.67 11.69
N ALA A 16 -0.84 0.96 10.85
CA ALA A 16 -1.06 1.59 9.55
C ALA A 16 -1.92 0.70 8.62
N ALA A 17 -1.64 -0.61 8.57
CA ALA A 17 -2.45 -1.56 7.80
C ALA A 17 -3.91 -1.60 8.28
N VAL A 18 -4.13 -1.62 9.61
CA VAL A 18 -5.49 -1.58 10.17
C VAL A 18 -6.19 -0.28 9.81
N LEU A 19 -5.53 0.88 9.94
CA LEU A 19 -6.12 2.17 9.60
C LEU A 19 -6.45 2.28 8.11
N ALA A 20 -5.58 1.79 7.23
CA ALA A 20 -5.81 1.81 5.80
C ALA A 20 -6.92 0.83 5.40
N LEU A 21 -7.05 -0.33 6.05
CA LEU A 21 -8.20 -1.24 5.89
C LEU A 21 -9.51 -0.59 6.33
N ILE A 22 -9.52 0.12 7.47
CA ILE A 22 -10.70 0.85 7.95
C ILE A 22 -11.14 1.89 6.91
N ARG A 23 -10.19 2.67 6.37
CA ARG A 23 -10.45 3.64 5.29
C ARG A 23 -10.95 2.99 4.01
N LEU A 24 -10.39 1.84 3.63
CA LEU A 24 -10.82 1.08 2.45
C LEU A 24 -12.29 0.65 2.55
N VAL A 25 -12.74 0.23 3.74
CA VAL A 25 -14.12 -0.25 3.95
C VAL A 25 -15.12 0.89 4.13
N ILE A 26 -14.78 1.87 4.97
CA ILE A 26 -15.71 2.95 5.37
C ILE A 26 -15.69 4.14 4.40
N GLY A 27 -14.69 4.23 3.52
CA GLY A 27 -14.48 5.36 2.61
C GLY A 27 -15.78 5.77 1.86
N PRO A 28 -16.16 7.06 1.88
CA PRO A 28 -17.42 7.54 1.30
C PRO A 28 -17.38 7.62 -0.23
N SER A 29 -16.21 7.81 -0.83
CA SER A 29 -16.04 7.89 -2.28
C SER A 29 -15.24 6.71 -2.83
N ILE A 30 -15.49 6.34 -4.07
CA ILE A 30 -14.73 5.30 -4.79
C ILE A 30 -13.25 5.69 -4.86
N LEU A 31 -12.97 6.99 -4.98
CA LEU A 31 -11.61 7.53 -5.01
C LEU A 31 -10.90 7.34 -3.66
N ASP A 32 -11.56 7.62 -2.53
CA ASP A 32 -10.98 7.46 -1.18
C ASP A 32 -10.63 5.98 -0.92
N ARG A 33 -11.52 5.06 -1.33
CA ARG A 33 -11.26 3.62 -1.24
C ARG A 33 -10.09 3.19 -2.11
N ALA A 34 -9.98 3.71 -3.34
CA ALA A 34 -8.88 3.38 -4.22
C ALA A 34 -7.53 3.88 -3.70
N VAL A 35 -7.49 5.10 -3.14
CA VAL A 35 -6.28 5.63 -2.50
C VAL A 35 -5.91 4.80 -1.27
N ALA A 36 -6.89 4.41 -0.44
CA ALA A 36 -6.63 3.53 0.70
C ALA A 36 -6.05 2.17 0.27
N ALA A 37 -6.51 1.60 -0.85
CA ALA A 37 -5.95 0.38 -1.41
C ALA A 37 -4.50 0.55 -1.90
N ASP A 38 -4.18 1.69 -2.53
CA ASP A 38 -2.83 2.01 -2.99
C ASP A 38 -1.85 2.19 -1.82
N VAL A 39 -2.32 2.81 -0.72
CA VAL A 39 -1.56 2.92 0.53
C VAL A 39 -1.27 1.53 1.13
N LEU A 40 -2.28 0.65 1.20
CA LEU A 40 -2.09 -0.73 1.65
C LEU A 40 -1.08 -1.49 0.78
N LEU A 41 -1.14 -1.29 -0.53
CA LEU A 41 -0.21 -1.92 -1.46
C LEU A 41 1.23 -1.44 -1.23
N THR A 42 1.40 -0.14 -1.02
CA THR A 42 2.71 0.47 -0.70
C THR A 42 3.24 -0.03 0.64
N GLU A 43 2.36 -0.23 1.62
CA GLU A 43 2.74 -0.79 2.91
C GLU A 43 3.26 -2.23 2.80
N VAL A 44 2.68 -3.06 1.93
CA VAL A 44 3.22 -4.40 1.61
C VAL A 44 4.65 -4.30 1.07
N VAL A 45 4.93 -3.31 0.22
CA VAL A 45 6.30 -3.06 -0.30
C VAL A 45 7.26 -2.70 0.84
N CYS A 46 6.83 -1.86 1.78
CA CYS A 46 7.63 -1.52 2.96
C CYS A 46 7.91 -2.73 3.87
N ILE A 47 6.92 -3.60 4.08
CA ILE A 47 7.08 -4.83 4.87
C ILE A 47 8.06 -5.79 4.20
N LEU A 48 7.97 -5.98 2.88
CA LEU A 48 8.92 -6.80 2.12
C LEU A 48 10.35 -6.23 2.20
N GLY A 49 10.49 -4.90 2.15
CA GLY A 49 11.80 -4.24 2.32
C GLY A 49 12.36 -4.45 3.73
N ALA A 50 11.53 -4.33 4.76
CA ALA A 50 11.93 -4.61 6.14
C ALA A 50 12.35 -6.09 6.31
N ASP A 51 11.58 -7.03 5.74
CA ASP A 51 11.90 -8.45 5.75
C ASP A 51 13.26 -8.75 5.11
N MET A 52 13.54 -8.14 3.95
CA MET A 52 14.83 -8.30 3.27
C MET A 52 16.01 -7.83 4.13
N VAL A 53 15.85 -6.70 4.82
CA VAL A 53 16.89 -6.16 5.71
C VAL A 53 17.06 -7.04 6.94
N ILE A 54 15.96 -7.53 7.53
CA ILE A 54 16.02 -8.38 8.73
C ILE A 54 16.64 -9.75 8.40
N ASN A 55 16.23 -10.36 7.29
CA ASN A 55 16.63 -11.71 6.89
C ASN A 55 17.84 -11.74 5.94
N GLN A 56 18.42 -10.58 5.63
CA GLN A 56 19.64 -10.43 4.82
C GLN A 56 19.55 -11.13 3.45
N HIS A 57 18.42 -10.94 2.75
CA HIS A 57 18.23 -11.46 1.40
C HIS A 57 17.58 -10.44 0.48
N THR A 58 17.66 -10.67 -0.83
CA THR A 58 17.12 -9.78 -1.86
C THR A 58 16.13 -10.47 -2.80
N ARG A 59 15.65 -11.66 -2.42
CA ARG A 59 14.86 -12.54 -3.30
C ARG A 59 13.47 -12.00 -3.59
N SER A 60 12.94 -11.13 -2.72
CA SER A 60 11.64 -10.48 -2.86
C SER A 60 11.69 -9.17 -3.67
N LEU A 61 12.87 -8.72 -4.11
CA LEU A 61 13.00 -7.52 -4.97
C LEU A 61 12.12 -7.58 -6.23
N PRO A 62 12.07 -8.69 -7.01
CA PRO A 62 11.21 -8.75 -8.18
C PRO A 62 9.72 -8.60 -7.82
N ALA A 63 9.29 -9.17 -6.69
CA ALA A 63 7.93 -9.05 -6.21
C ALA A 63 7.60 -7.59 -5.83
N MET A 64 8.49 -6.92 -5.10
CA MET A 64 8.34 -5.48 -4.78
C MET A 64 8.21 -4.62 -6.03
N LEU A 65 9.02 -4.86 -7.07
CA LEU A 65 8.96 -4.11 -8.32
C LEU A 65 7.62 -4.30 -9.03
N VAL A 66 7.12 -5.53 -9.10
CA VAL A 66 5.82 -5.83 -9.72
C VAL A 66 4.69 -5.18 -8.93
N ILE A 67 4.71 -5.27 -7.60
CA ILE A 67 3.71 -4.64 -6.73
C ILE A 67 3.72 -3.12 -6.90
N ALA A 68 4.91 -2.49 -6.88
CA ALA A 68 5.04 -1.05 -7.08
C ALA A 68 4.48 -0.61 -8.45
N ALA A 69 4.78 -1.36 -9.52
CA ALA A 69 4.22 -1.10 -10.83
C ALA A 69 2.68 -1.21 -10.83
N ILE A 70 2.13 -2.24 -10.19
CA ILE A 70 0.68 -2.44 -10.08
C ILE A 70 0.01 -1.28 -9.33
N GLY A 71 0.59 -0.80 -8.24
CA GLY A 71 0.04 0.36 -7.49
C GLY A 71 -0.03 1.60 -8.35
N VAL A 72 1.07 1.94 -9.03
CA VAL A 72 1.13 3.10 -9.94
C VAL A 72 0.08 2.98 -11.06
N PHE A 73 0.03 1.84 -11.75
CA PHE A 73 -0.94 1.66 -12.84
C PHE A 73 -2.38 1.60 -12.35
N GLY A 74 -2.63 0.99 -11.19
CA GLY A 74 -3.94 0.92 -10.55
C GLY A 74 -4.50 2.30 -10.22
N SER A 75 -3.68 3.15 -9.59
CA SER A 75 -4.04 4.53 -9.27
C SER A 75 -4.35 5.37 -10.52
N ILE A 76 -3.55 5.22 -11.59
CA ILE A 76 -3.79 5.90 -12.87
C ILE A 76 -5.11 5.43 -13.52
N ALA A 77 -5.38 4.12 -13.48
CA ALA A 77 -6.61 3.56 -14.05
C ALA A 77 -7.86 4.08 -13.34
N VAL A 78 -7.83 4.14 -12.00
CA VAL A 78 -8.94 4.69 -11.21
C VAL A 78 -9.15 6.17 -11.51
N ALA A 79 -8.08 6.97 -11.53
CA ALA A 79 -8.17 8.40 -11.83
C ALA A 79 -8.82 8.67 -13.20
N ARG A 80 -8.43 7.90 -14.22
CA ARG A 80 -9.02 8.01 -15.57
C ARG A 80 -10.49 7.58 -15.63
N PHE A 81 -10.86 6.56 -14.87
CA PHE A 81 -12.24 6.10 -14.81
C PHE A 81 -13.16 7.13 -14.14
N VAL A 82 -12.70 7.73 -13.03
CA VAL A 82 -13.44 8.77 -12.31
C VAL A 82 -13.63 10.01 -13.19
N ALA A 83 -12.57 10.47 -13.87
CA ALA A 83 -12.64 11.63 -14.78
C ALA A 83 -13.65 11.46 -15.93
N ARG A 84 -13.88 10.22 -16.39
CA ARG A 84 -14.91 9.94 -17.42
C ARG A 84 -16.34 10.06 -16.89
N LYS A 85 -16.56 9.85 -15.59
CA LYS A 85 -17.89 9.93 -14.98
C LYS A 85 -18.33 11.38 -14.74
N GLU A 86 -17.39 12.31 -14.61
CA GLU A 86 -17.63 13.73 -14.32
C GLU A 86 -17.90 14.58 -15.59
N ASN A 87 -18.03 13.97 -16.76
CA ASN A 87 -18.44 14.65 -17.99
C ASN A 87 -19.91 14.33 -18.33
N PRO A 88 -20.91 14.85 -17.58
CA PRO A 88 -22.26 14.94 -18.11
C PRO A 88 -22.21 16.04 -19.19
N ARG A 89 -22.70 15.69 -20.38
CA ARG A 89 -22.84 16.62 -21.51
C ARG A 89 -23.57 17.89 -21.11
#